data_AF-A0A7L0K976-F1
#
_entry.id   AF-A0A7L0K976-F1
#
_cell.length_a   1.000
_cell.length_b   1.000
_cell.length_c   1.000
_cell.angle_alpha   90.00
_cell.angle_beta   90.00
_cell.angle_gamma   90.00
#
_symmetry.space_group_name_H-M   'P 1'
#
loop_
_entity.id
_entity.type
_entity.pdbx_description
1 polymer ?
#
loop_
_entity_poly.entity_id
_entity_poly.type
_entity_poly.pdbx_seq_one_letter_code
_entity_poly.pdbx_strand_id
1 'polypeptide(L)'
;FSHEVININLKNKPDWFFEKNPFGLVPVLETSKGQLIYESPITCDYLDEAFPGKKLMPSDPYERAFQKMLLEHFSKITPTIFKYFMAVKDGQDATALKAEVVEKFGKLEQILSKRNTVFYGGDSISMVDYMIWPWFERLESFQLKDSLSHTPKLQRWMEAMREDPAVKATMTDPQTFKNYLQLYLKNSPEACDYGL
;
A
#
# COMPACT_ATOMS: atom_id res chain seq x y z
N PHE A 1 -21.14 -4.81 5.34
CA PHE A 1 -21.45 -3.72 4.40
C PHE A 1 -21.06 -4.16 3.01
N SER A 2 -21.95 -4.00 2.04
CA SER A 2 -21.67 -4.33 0.63
C SER A 2 -20.99 -3.14 -0.04
N HIS A 3 -20.08 -3.44 -0.95
CA HIS A 3 -19.48 -2.46 -1.86
C HIS A 3 -19.47 -3.05 -3.27
N GLU A 4 -19.37 -2.18 -4.26
CA GLU A 4 -19.14 -2.54 -5.64
C GLU A 4 -17.77 -1.99 -6.05
N VAL A 5 -17.03 -2.74 -6.86
CA VAL A 5 -15.73 -2.32 -7.39
C VAL A 5 -15.86 -2.09 -8.89
N ILE A 6 -15.61 -0.86 -9.31
CA ILE A 6 -15.51 -0.49 -10.71
C ILE A 6 -14.02 -0.23 -11.00
N ASN A 7 -13.39 -1.13 -11.74
CA ASN A 7 -12.00 -0.96 -12.17
C ASN A 7 -11.91 0.08 -13.29
N ILE A 8 -10.89 0.94 -13.21
CA ILE A 8 -10.62 1.98 -14.22
C ILE A 8 -9.34 1.63 -14.96
N ASN A 9 -9.41 1.64 -16.29
CA ASN A 9 -8.22 1.51 -17.12
C ASN A 9 -7.36 2.79 -17.01
N LEU A 10 -6.23 2.71 -16.32
CA LEU A 10 -5.39 3.88 -16.04
C LEU A 10 -4.54 4.33 -17.24
N LYS A 11 -4.43 3.51 -18.28
CA LYS A 11 -3.74 3.83 -19.54
C LYS A 11 -4.68 4.36 -20.61
N ASN A 12 -5.98 4.08 -20.47
CA ASN A 12 -7.04 4.61 -21.31
C ASN A 12 -8.24 5.03 -20.44
N LYS A 13 -8.07 6.13 -19.69
CA LYS A 13 -9.06 6.59 -18.72
C LYS A 13 -10.30 7.10 -19.45
N PRO A 14 -11.52 6.71 -19.04
CA PRO A 14 -12.73 7.25 -19.64
C PRO A 14 -12.95 8.70 -19.17
N ASP A 15 -13.44 9.56 -20.05
CA ASP A 15 -13.62 11.00 -19.77
C ASP A 15 -14.52 11.26 -18.56
N TRP A 16 -15.57 10.45 -18.37
CA TRP A 16 -16.49 10.60 -17.23
C TRP A 16 -15.79 10.40 -15.88
N PHE A 17 -14.65 9.71 -15.83
CA PHE A 17 -13.95 9.48 -14.55
C PHE A 17 -13.43 10.78 -13.94
N PHE A 18 -13.15 11.80 -14.76
CA PHE A 18 -12.72 13.11 -14.27
C PHE A 18 -13.83 13.87 -13.53
N GLU A 19 -15.10 13.50 -13.74
CA GLU A 19 -16.22 13.99 -12.93
C GLU A 19 -16.26 13.35 -11.54
N LYS A 20 -15.64 12.16 -11.37
CA LYS A 20 -15.52 11.46 -10.09
C LYS A 20 -14.31 11.92 -9.28
N ASN A 21 -13.19 12.18 -9.95
CA ASN A 21 -12.01 12.77 -9.36
C ASN A 21 -11.29 13.63 -10.41
N PRO A 22 -11.20 14.97 -10.23
CA PRO A 22 -10.56 15.86 -11.20
C PRO A 22 -9.06 15.57 -11.41
N PHE A 23 -8.40 14.89 -10.46
CA PHE A 23 -7.01 14.44 -10.60
C PHE A 23 -6.89 13.16 -11.44
N GLY A 24 -8.01 12.49 -11.75
CA GLY A 24 -8.04 11.25 -12.51
C GLY A 24 -7.27 10.12 -11.83
N LEU A 25 -7.25 10.08 -10.49
CA LEU A 25 -6.56 9.06 -9.70
C LEU A 25 -7.55 8.15 -8.98
N VAL A 26 -7.15 6.91 -8.77
CA VAL A 26 -7.84 5.95 -7.89
C VAL A 26 -7.07 5.82 -6.56
N PRO A 27 -7.74 5.48 -5.44
CA PRO A 27 -9.16 5.16 -5.31
C PRO A 27 -10.09 6.39 -5.25
N VAL A 28 -11.36 6.16 -5.57
CA VAL A 28 -12.48 7.08 -5.34
C VAL A 28 -13.64 6.27 -4.74
N LEU A 29 -14.24 6.76 -3.66
CA LEU A 29 -15.51 6.27 -3.14
C LEU A 29 -16.64 7.17 -3.65
N GLU A 30 -17.72 6.55 -4.12
CA GLU A 30 -18.98 7.22 -4.41
C GLU A 30 -20.07 6.63 -3.51
N THR A 31 -20.73 7.47 -2.72
CA THR A 31 -21.83 7.01 -1.85
C THR A 31 -23.15 6.99 -2.60
N SER A 32 -24.17 6.30 -2.07
CA SER A 32 -25.53 6.33 -2.62
C SER A 32 -26.18 7.73 -2.63
N LYS A 33 -25.57 8.70 -1.94
CA LYS A 33 -25.96 10.12 -1.95
C LYS A 33 -25.21 10.95 -3.00
N GLY A 34 -24.37 10.32 -3.83
CA GLY A 34 -23.53 10.98 -4.82
C GLY A 34 -22.34 11.75 -4.20
N GLN A 35 -21.95 11.43 -2.97
CA GLN A 35 -20.76 12.05 -2.36
C GLN A 35 -19.51 11.37 -2.89
N LEU A 36 -18.54 12.16 -3.35
CA LEU A 36 -17.26 11.69 -3.86
C LEU A 36 -16.16 11.93 -2.82
N ILE A 37 -15.40 10.88 -2.50
CA ILE A 37 -14.27 10.92 -1.56
C ILE A 37 -13.07 10.27 -2.26
N TYR A 38 -11.95 10.98 -2.38
CA TYR A 38 -10.73 10.50 -3.03
C TYR A 38 -9.50 10.72 -2.14
N GLU A 39 -8.35 10.21 -2.57
CA GLU A 39 -7.12 9.96 -1.80
C GLU A 39 -7.23 8.75 -0.87
N SER A 40 -6.30 7.79 -1.01
CA SER A 40 -6.39 6.52 -0.29
C SER A 40 -6.48 6.68 1.24
N PRO A 41 -5.69 7.53 1.93
CA PRO A 41 -5.81 7.65 3.39
C PRO A 41 -7.15 8.27 3.81
N ILE A 42 -7.67 9.21 3.01
CA ILE A 42 -8.94 9.89 3.29
C ILE A 42 -10.11 8.91 3.09
N THR A 43 -10.09 8.11 2.03
CA THR A 43 -11.11 7.07 1.81
C THR A 43 -11.11 6.04 2.94
N CYS A 44 -9.93 5.61 3.42
CA CYS A 44 -9.80 4.69 4.55
C CYS A 44 -10.33 5.30 5.86
N ASP A 45 -9.95 6.54 6.20
CA ASP A 45 -10.44 7.25 7.38
C ASP A 45 -11.98 7.39 7.33
N TYR A 46 -12.53 7.78 6.17
CA TYR A 46 -13.98 7.89 5.99
C TYR A 46 -14.70 6.56 6.23
N LEU A 47 -14.19 5.44 5.67
CA LEU A 47 -14.79 4.12 5.87
C LEU A 47 -14.76 3.70 7.34
N ASP A 48 -13.65 3.95 8.04
CA ASP A 48 -13.51 3.63 9.46
C ASP A 48 -14.44 4.46 10.34
N GLU A 49 -14.69 5.73 10.01
CA GLU A 49 -15.57 6.61 10.76
C GLU A 49 -17.06 6.34 10.47
N ALA A 50 -17.42 6.26 9.19
CA ALA A 50 -18.80 6.21 8.73
C ALA A 50 -19.50 4.86 8.98
N PHE A 51 -18.74 3.76 9.02
CA PHE A 51 -19.30 2.41 9.19
C PHE A 51 -19.10 1.88 10.62
N PRO A 52 -20.10 1.18 11.19
CA PRO A 52 -19.96 0.51 12.47
C PRO A 52 -19.17 -0.80 12.32
N GLY A 53 -18.81 -1.41 13.44
CA GLY A 53 -18.05 -2.66 13.50
C GLY A 53 -16.67 -2.45 14.10
N LYS A 54 -15.72 -3.32 13.73
CA LYS A 54 -14.33 -3.22 14.18
C LYS A 54 -13.74 -1.90 13.68
N LYS A 55 -13.37 -1.02 14.61
CA LYS A 55 -12.60 0.19 14.31
C LYS A 55 -11.14 -0.19 14.05
N LEU A 56 -10.57 0.37 13.00
CA LEU A 56 -9.19 0.16 12.57
C LEU A 56 -8.27 1.24 13.12
N MET A 57 -8.75 2.48 13.26
CA MET A 57 -8.03 3.54 13.96
C MET A 57 -8.28 3.44 15.47
N PRO A 58 -7.26 3.70 16.31
CA PRO A 58 -7.42 3.74 17.75
C PRO A 58 -8.27 4.94 18.18
N SER A 59 -8.93 4.81 19.34
CA SER A 59 -9.69 5.89 19.99
C SER A 59 -8.79 6.90 20.69
N ASP A 60 -7.66 6.45 21.23
CA ASP A 60 -6.68 7.31 21.87
C ASP A 60 -6.10 8.33 20.85
N PRO A 61 -6.16 9.64 21.13
CA PRO A 61 -5.69 10.66 20.21
C PRO A 61 -4.20 10.55 19.86
N TYR A 62 -3.36 10.14 20.81
CA TYR A 62 -1.93 10.02 20.59
C TYR A 62 -1.60 8.80 19.71
N GLU A 63 -2.18 7.64 19.99
CA GLU A 63 -2.01 6.45 19.15
C GLU A 63 -2.55 6.67 17.74
N ARG A 64 -3.64 7.44 17.60
CA ARG A 64 -4.16 7.86 16.28
C ARG A 64 -3.15 8.73 15.54
N ALA A 65 -2.58 9.72 16.23
CA ALA A 65 -1.54 10.57 15.67
C ALA A 65 -0.29 9.76 15.29
N PHE A 66 0.09 8.77 16.11
CA PHE A 66 1.20 7.87 15.82
C PHE A 66 1.00 7.12 14.50
N GLN A 67 -0.19 6.53 14.27
CA GLN A 67 -0.49 5.85 13.01
C GLN A 67 -0.38 6.80 11.80
N LYS A 68 -0.86 8.04 11.95
CA LYS A 68 -0.76 9.07 10.90
C LYS A 68 0.70 9.50 10.64
N MET A 69 1.50 9.68 11.70
CA MET A 69 2.93 9.98 11.57
C MET A 69 3.68 8.85 10.85
N LEU A 70 3.40 7.59 11.22
CA LEU A 70 4.03 6.45 10.57
C LEU A 70 3.68 6.38 9.09
N LEU A 71 2.41 6.58 8.73
CA LEU A 71 1.98 6.65 7.34
C LEU A 71 2.68 7.78 6.56
N GLU A 72 2.80 8.97 7.16
CA GLU A 72 3.49 10.12 6.57
C GLU A 72 5.00 9.88 6.38
N HIS A 73 5.63 9.12 7.27
CA HIS A 73 7.01 8.69 7.05
C HIS A 73 7.10 7.63 5.97
N PHE A 74 6.14 6.69 5.93
CA PHE A 74 6.10 5.62 4.95
C PHE A 74 5.84 6.16 3.53
N SER A 75 4.97 7.17 3.38
CA SER A 75 4.65 7.79 2.09
C SER A 75 5.90 8.27 1.35
N LYS A 76 6.95 8.67 2.08
CA LYS A 76 8.25 9.12 1.55
C LYS A 76 9.17 7.98 1.11
N ILE A 77 8.89 6.74 1.50
CA ILE A 77 9.64 5.54 1.11
C ILE A 77 9.16 5.06 -0.27
N THR A 78 7.86 5.20 -0.54
CA THR A 78 7.21 4.68 -1.75
C THR A 78 7.83 5.18 -3.08
N PRO A 79 8.22 6.46 -3.23
CA PRO A 79 8.86 6.94 -4.45
C PRO A 79 10.30 6.39 -4.58
N THR A 80 11.02 6.20 -3.47
CA THR A 80 12.37 5.62 -3.47
C THR A 80 12.33 4.16 -3.92
N ILE A 81 11.35 3.38 -3.46
CA ILE A 81 11.12 2.00 -3.93
C ILE A 81 10.89 1.98 -5.45
N PHE A 82 10.03 2.87 -5.95
CA PHE A 82 9.73 2.92 -7.38
C PHE A 82 10.94 3.37 -8.22
N LYS A 83 11.67 4.39 -7.77
CA LYS A 83 12.91 4.85 -8.42
C LYS A 83 13.96 3.75 -8.46
N TYR A 84 14.16 3.01 -7.36
CA TYR A 84 15.04 1.85 -7.31
C TYR A 84 14.67 0.83 -8.39
N PHE A 85 13.40 0.45 -8.42
CA PHE A 85 12.90 -0.53 -9.38
C PHE A 85 13.11 -0.09 -10.84
N MET A 86 12.84 1.19 -11.16
CA MET A 86 13.07 1.75 -12.49
C MET A 86 14.55 1.75 -12.88
N ALA A 87 15.44 2.16 -11.97
CA ALA A 87 16.88 2.16 -12.20
C ALA A 87 17.41 0.74 -12.50
N VAL A 88 17.00 -0.26 -11.70
CA VAL A 88 17.37 -1.66 -11.94
C VAL A 88 16.88 -2.15 -13.30
N LYS A 89 15.62 -1.85 -13.65
CA LYS A 89 15.04 -2.23 -14.96
C LYS A 89 15.82 -1.62 -16.13
N ASP A 90 16.26 -0.38 -15.99
CA ASP A 90 16.98 0.36 -17.03
C ASP A 90 18.49 0.07 -17.05
N GLY A 91 18.98 -0.85 -16.20
CA GLY A 91 20.39 -1.21 -16.11
C GLY A 91 21.26 -0.09 -15.51
N GLN A 92 20.66 0.83 -14.76
CA GLN A 92 21.35 1.93 -14.09
C GLN A 92 21.85 1.51 -12.71
N ASP A 93 22.86 2.22 -12.19
CA ASP A 93 23.30 2.03 -10.81
C ASP A 93 22.19 2.43 -9.83
N ALA A 94 21.71 1.45 -9.06
CA ALA A 94 20.66 1.61 -8.06
C ALA A 94 21.19 1.45 -6.63
N THR A 95 22.52 1.42 -6.43
CA THR A 95 23.15 1.12 -5.13
C THR A 95 22.73 2.11 -4.04
N ALA A 96 22.76 3.41 -4.34
CA ALA A 96 22.34 4.44 -3.38
C ALA A 96 20.85 4.35 -3.02
N LEU A 97 19.99 4.09 -4.02
CA LEU A 97 18.55 3.91 -3.81
C LEU A 97 18.26 2.67 -2.97
N LYS A 98 18.97 1.57 -3.22
CA LYS A 98 18.88 0.34 -2.43
C LYS A 98 19.29 0.58 -0.97
N ALA A 99 20.42 1.26 -0.75
CA ALA A 99 20.90 1.61 0.58
C ALA A 99 19.88 2.48 1.33
N GLU A 100 19.25 3.45 0.65
CA GLU A 100 18.18 4.26 1.23
C GLU A 100 16.98 3.40 1.63
N VAL A 101 16.50 2.50 0.77
CA VAL A 101 15.38 1.59 1.11
C VAL A 101 15.72 0.73 2.34
N VAL A 102 16.93 0.16 2.40
CA VAL A 102 17.40 -0.64 3.54
C VAL A 102 17.43 0.19 4.82
N GLU A 103 17.93 1.43 4.77
CA GLU A 103 17.93 2.35 5.91
C GLU A 103 16.50 2.64 6.40
N LYS A 104 15.56 2.90 5.48
CA LYS A 104 14.16 3.16 5.82
C LYS A 104 13.48 1.93 6.44
N PHE A 105 13.73 0.74 5.92
CA PHE A 105 13.25 -0.51 6.53
C PHE A 105 13.86 -0.72 7.92
N GLY A 106 15.13 -0.37 8.12
CA GLY A 106 15.75 -0.36 9.45
C GLY A 106 15.04 0.58 10.44
N LYS A 107 14.54 1.73 10.00
CA LYS A 107 13.72 2.63 10.85
C LYS A 107 12.37 2.01 11.22
N LEU A 108 11.74 1.33 10.27
CA LEU A 108 10.49 0.59 10.51
C LEU A 108 10.69 -0.58 11.50
N GLU A 109 11.81 -1.31 11.39
CA GLU A 109 12.24 -2.33 12.35
C GLU A 109 12.44 -1.75 13.77
N GLN A 110 13.08 -0.59 13.87
CA GLN A 110 13.30 0.08 15.15
C GLN A 110 11.97 0.46 15.84
N ILE A 111 10.96 0.87 15.06
CA ILE A 111 9.62 1.18 15.59
C ILE A 111 8.98 -0.08 16.19
N LEU A 112 8.94 -1.21 15.45
CA LEU A 112 8.45 -2.49 15.97
C LEU A 112 9.28 -2.97 17.17
N SER A 113 10.58 -2.71 17.16
CA SER A 113 11.46 -3.05 18.28
C SER A 113 11.11 -2.29 19.55
N LYS A 114 10.92 -0.97 19.46
CA LYS A 114 10.56 -0.11 20.58
C LYS A 114 9.16 -0.38 21.13
N ARG A 115 8.18 -0.59 20.24
CA ARG A 115 6.80 -0.90 20.65
C ARG A 115 6.68 -2.31 21.22
N ASN A 116 7.55 -3.21 20.77
CA ASN A 116 7.56 -4.62 21.16
C ASN A 116 6.24 -5.35 20.90
N THR A 117 5.62 -5.03 19.77
CA THR A 117 4.35 -5.57 19.30
C THR A 117 4.53 -6.26 17.96
N VAL A 118 3.55 -7.09 17.55
CA VAL A 118 3.57 -7.74 16.22
C VAL A 118 3.22 -6.75 15.12
N PHE A 119 2.19 -5.92 15.34
CA PHE A 119 1.72 -4.90 14.40
C PHE A 119 2.16 -3.51 14.83
N TYR A 120 2.14 -2.56 13.90
CA TYR A 120 2.53 -1.18 14.20
C TYR A 120 1.56 -0.51 15.16
N GLY A 121 0.27 -0.83 15.07
CA GLY A 121 -0.75 -0.32 15.99
C GLY A 121 -0.82 -1.03 17.35
N GLY A 122 -0.13 -2.16 17.53
CA GLY A 122 -0.22 -2.96 18.76
C GLY A 122 -0.18 -4.47 18.51
N ASP A 123 -0.77 -5.26 19.40
CA ASP A 123 -0.83 -6.72 19.27
C ASP A 123 -1.88 -7.21 18.26
N SER A 124 -2.74 -6.31 17.77
CA SER A 124 -3.73 -6.59 16.75
C SER A 124 -3.53 -5.69 15.53
N ILE A 125 -3.82 -6.23 14.35
CA ILE A 125 -3.78 -5.50 13.08
C ILE A 125 -4.71 -4.29 13.11
N SER A 126 -4.21 -3.17 12.61
CA SER A 126 -4.87 -1.87 12.63
C SER A 126 -4.75 -1.14 11.29
N MET A 127 -5.32 0.05 11.21
CA MET A 127 -5.38 0.81 9.96
C MET A 127 -4.01 1.02 9.30
N VAL A 128 -2.99 1.45 10.06
CA VAL A 128 -1.67 1.73 9.49
C VAL A 128 -1.02 0.49 8.87
N ASP A 129 -1.28 -0.70 9.42
CA ASP A 129 -0.77 -1.96 8.88
C ASP A 129 -1.35 -2.22 7.49
N TYR A 130 -2.67 -2.08 7.34
CA TYR A 130 -3.35 -2.21 6.05
C TYR A 130 -2.90 -1.13 5.04
N MET A 131 -2.66 0.10 5.50
CA MET A 131 -2.27 1.19 4.61
C MET A 131 -0.86 0.98 4.02
N ILE A 132 0.09 0.39 4.74
CA ILE A 132 1.46 0.19 4.23
C ILE A 132 1.66 -1.18 3.55
N TRP A 133 0.82 -2.17 3.88
CA TRP A 133 0.91 -3.54 3.37
C TRP A 133 1.07 -3.69 1.85
N PRO A 134 0.35 -2.94 1.00
CA PRO A 134 0.43 -3.14 -0.45
C PRO A 134 1.86 -3.05 -1.01
N TRP A 135 2.71 -2.20 -0.45
CA TRP A 135 4.11 -2.11 -0.89
C TRP A 135 4.95 -3.30 -0.41
N PHE A 136 4.67 -3.83 0.77
CA PHE A 136 5.35 -4.99 1.33
C PHE A 136 4.99 -6.29 0.62
N GLU A 137 3.73 -6.44 0.24
CA GLU A 137 3.24 -7.54 -0.61
C GLU A 137 4.04 -7.62 -1.92
N ARG A 138 4.42 -6.47 -2.48
CA ARG A 138 5.03 -6.33 -3.81
C ARG A 138 6.56 -6.32 -3.81
N LEU A 139 7.23 -6.49 -2.67
CA LEU A 139 8.70 -6.39 -2.59
C LEU A 139 9.44 -7.38 -3.49
N GLU A 140 8.91 -8.59 -3.67
CA GLU A 140 9.52 -9.55 -4.60
C GLU A 140 9.48 -9.04 -6.04
N SER A 141 8.34 -8.52 -6.47
CA SER A 141 8.15 -7.93 -7.80
C SER A 141 9.01 -6.70 -8.02
N PHE A 142 9.35 -5.98 -6.94
CA PHE A 142 10.28 -4.85 -6.96
C PHE A 142 11.75 -5.23 -6.72
N GLN A 143 12.10 -6.51 -6.61
CA GLN A 143 13.48 -6.97 -6.37
C GLN A 143 14.09 -6.41 -5.05
N LEU A 144 13.26 -6.30 -4.01
CA LEU A 144 13.62 -5.75 -2.71
C LEU A 144 13.51 -6.76 -1.54
N LYS A 145 13.31 -8.05 -1.82
CA LYS A 145 13.13 -9.08 -0.79
C LYS A 145 14.36 -9.23 0.12
N ASP A 146 15.56 -9.10 -0.45
CA ASP A 146 16.85 -9.10 0.23
C ASP A 146 17.09 -7.86 1.11
N SER A 147 16.36 -6.76 0.89
CA SER A 147 16.47 -5.55 1.72
C SER A 147 15.96 -5.74 3.16
N LEU A 148 15.36 -6.89 3.47
CA LEU A 148 14.80 -7.21 4.78
C LEU A 148 15.79 -7.98 5.68
N SER A 149 16.99 -8.31 5.20
CA SER A 149 17.94 -9.21 5.89
C SER A 149 18.25 -8.83 7.34
N HIS A 150 18.19 -7.55 7.68
CA HIS A 150 18.48 -7.00 9.02
C HIS A 150 17.24 -6.55 9.78
N THR A 151 16.03 -6.97 9.36
CA THR A 151 14.76 -6.52 9.95
C THR A 151 13.86 -7.70 10.37
N PRO A 152 14.24 -8.48 11.39
CA PRO A 152 13.51 -9.69 11.79
C PRO A 152 12.09 -9.41 12.32
N LYS A 153 11.85 -8.29 13.02
CA LYS A 153 10.48 -7.95 13.47
C LYS A 153 9.60 -7.53 12.30
N LEU A 154 10.15 -6.81 11.33
CA LEU A 154 9.46 -6.46 10.10
C LEU A 154 9.12 -7.71 9.28
N GLN A 155 10.02 -8.68 9.19
CA GLN A 155 9.73 -9.98 8.56
C GLN A 155 8.59 -10.70 9.28
N ARG A 156 8.63 -10.76 10.63
CA ARG A 156 7.55 -11.33 11.45
C ARG A 156 6.22 -10.60 11.25
N TRP A 157 6.24 -9.26 11.14
CA TRP A 157 5.06 -8.47 10.81
C TRP A 157 4.53 -8.86 9.42
N MET A 158 5.39 -9.00 8.41
CA MET A 158 4.96 -9.42 7.07
C MET A 158 4.35 -10.83 7.07
N GLU A 159 4.89 -11.76 7.87
CA GLU A 159 4.31 -13.08 8.07
C GLU A 159 2.92 -13.00 8.70
N ALA A 160 2.77 -12.22 9.78
CA ALA A 160 1.48 -12.02 10.44
C ALA A 160 0.45 -11.35 9.51
N MET A 161 0.87 -10.40 8.68
CA MET A 161 0.00 -9.77 7.68
C MET A 161 -0.51 -10.78 6.66
N ARG A 162 0.34 -11.70 6.18
CA ARG A 162 -0.09 -12.76 5.25
C ARG A 162 -1.09 -13.71 5.87
N GLU A 163 -1.15 -13.82 7.20
CA GLU A 163 -2.10 -14.68 7.89
C GLU A 163 -3.47 -14.03 8.11
N ASP A 164 -3.56 -12.70 8.04
CA ASP A 164 -4.81 -11.96 8.23
C ASP A 164 -5.85 -12.31 7.14
N PRO A 165 -7.10 -12.61 7.50
CA PRO A 165 -8.13 -13.01 6.54
C PRO A 165 -8.41 -11.96 5.45
N ALA A 166 -8.39 -10.66 5.80
CA ALA A 166 -8.66 -9.60 4.82
C ALA A 166 -7.51 -9.46 3.84
N VAL A 167 -6.26 -9.52 4.33
CA VAL A 167 -5.07 -9.57 3.48
C VAL A 167 -5.11 -10.77 2.55
N LYS A 168 -5.30 -11.99 3.07
CA LYS A 168 -5.36 -13.23 2.27
C LYS A 168 -6.40 -13.14 1.15
N ALA A 169 -7.58 -12.60 1.45
CA ALA A 169 -8.66 -12.48 0.49
C ALA A 169 -8.36 -11.52 -0.68
N THR A 170 -7.41 -10.60 -0.51
CA THR A 170 -7.06 -9.59 -1.53
C THR A 170 -5.64 -9.72 -2.08
N MET A 171 -4.89 -10.74 -1.65
CA MET A 171 -3.52 -10.95 -2.12
C MET A 171 -3.48 -11.27 -3.61
N THR A 172 -2.53 -10.66 -4.31
CA THR A 172 -2.26 -10.90 -5.72
C THR A 172 -1.05 -11.81 -5.87
N ASP A 173 -1.17 -12.83 -6.74
CA ASP A 173 -0.04 -13.68 -7.10
C ASP A 173 1.13 -12.83 -7.65
N PRO A 174 2.38 -13.05 -7.20
CA PRO A 174 3.54 -12.28 -7.65
C PRO A 174 3.76 -12.30 -9.17
N GLN A 175 3.47 -13.41 -9.85
CA GLN A 175 3.65 -13.51 -11.30
C GLN A 175 2.60 -12.67 -12.04
N THR A 176 1.36 -12.71 -11.58
CA THR A 176 0.25 -11.89 -12.08
C THR A 176 0.60 -10.41 -11.96
N PHE A 177 1.09 -9.97 -10.80
CA PHE A 177 1.51 -8.58 -10.61
C PHE A 177 2.73 -8.21 -11.49
N LYS A 178 3.72 -9.09 -11.64
CA LYS A 178 4.87 -8.86 -12.55
C LYS A 178 4.42 -8.67 -14.00
N ASN A 179 3.47 -9.48 -14.47
CA ASN A 179 2.95 -9.40 -15.84
C ASN A 179 2.12 -8.12 -16.06
N TYR A 180 1.23 -7.78 -15.12
CA TYR A 180 0.58 -6.47 -15.07
C TYR A 180 1.60 -5.33 -15.18
N LEU A 181 2.64 -5.36 -14.34
CA LEU A 181 3.64 -4.30 -14.27
C LEU A 181 4.43 -4.15 -15.58
N GLN A 182 4.77 -5.26 -16.25
CA GLN A 182 5.42 -5.22 -17.56
C GLN A 182 4.59 -4.51 -18.63
N LEU A 183 3.28 -4.78 -18.70
CA LEU A 183 2.36 -4.09 -19.61
C LEU A 183 2.21 -2.62 -19.21
N TYR A 184 2.04 -2.36 -17.91
CA TYR A 184 1.86 -1.01 -17.38
C TYR A 184 3.04 -0.08 -17.71
N LEU A 185 4.27 -0.58 -17.63
CA LEU A 185 5.47 0.19 -17.97
C LEU A 185 5.61 0.46 -19.48
N LYS A 186 4.96 -0.35 -20.32
CA LYS A 186 4.90 -0.13 -21.78
C LYS A 186 3.72 0.77 -22.19
N ASN A 187 2.99 1.33 -21.23
CA ASN A 187 1.76 2.09 -21.47
C ASN A 187 0.70 1.31 -22.27
N SER A 188 0.67 -0.03 -22.14
CA SER A 188 -0.32 -0.87 -22.82
C SER A 188 -1.70 -0.67 -22.17
N PRO A 189 -2.77 -0.42 -22.97
CA PRO A 189 -4.13 -0.32 -22.45
C PRO A 189 -4.62 -1.63 -21.85
N GLU A 190 -4.07 -2.78 -22.25
CA GLU A 190 -4.39 -4.10 -21.71
C GLU A 190 -3.82 -4.34 -20.31
N ALA A 191 -2.97 -3.44 -19.79
CA ALA A 191 -2.30 -3.64 -18.51
C ALA A 191 -3.29 -3.86 -17.36
N CYS A 192 -4.28 -2.98 -17.20
CA CYS A 192 -5.24 -3.03 -16.09
C CYS A 192 -6.18 -4.25 -16.15
N ASP A 193 -6.33 -4.88 -17.31
CA ASP A 193 -7.20 -6.02 -17.54
C ASP A 193 -6.41 -7.35 -17.61
N TYR A 194 -5.13 -7.34 -17.19
CA TYR A 194 -4.30 -8.54 -17.21
C TYR A 194 -4.90 -9.67 -16.37
N GLY A 195 -5.16 -10.81 -17.01
CA GLY A 195 -5.68 -12.02 -16.36
C GLY A 195 -7.21 -12.09 -16.26
N LEU A 196 -7.93 -11.12 -16.85
CA LEU A 196 -9.37 -11.15 -17.07
C LEU A 196 -9.73 -11.72 -18.46
#